data_AF-A0A944HP62-F1
#
_entry.id   AF-A0A944HP62-F1
#
_cell.length_a   1.000
_cell.length_b   1.000
_cell.length_c   1.000
_cell.angle_alpha   90.00
_cell.angle_beta   90.00
_cell.angle_gamma   90.00
#
_symmetry.space_group_name_H-M   'P 1'
#
loop_
_entity.id
_entity.type
_entity.pdbx_description
1 polymer ?
#
loop_
_entity_poly.entity_id
_entity_poly.type
_entity_poly.pdbx_seq_one_letter_code
_entity_poly.pdbx_strand_id
1 'polypeptide(L)'
;MRTCPGASDWCAKNCYNGDTSGEVDFNRPLWFANERHAREDPEGLGRLLLLQLADAAKSATPPVVAVRVHSSGDFFGDRYVAMWRDIADAVPQHLFWAYTRSWAIPGMLPALDELRQMPNFQLFASVDHTMGDPPDGWRVSRVRDPRTPGTDAEGPRPKVRQIACPEEYREGIDCAKCRFCLLPRIGDVIFNVH
;
A
#
# COMPACT_ATOMS: atom_id res chain seq x y z
N MET A 1 7.54 18.05 -4.63
CA MET A 1 6.98 17.73 -3.29
C MET A 1 6.57 16.28 -3.34
N ARG A 2 7.11 15.40 -2.47
CA ARG A 2 7.04 13.94 -2.63
C ARG A 2 5.97 13.39 -1.68
N THR A 3 4.93 12.76 -2.22
CA THR A 3 3.94 11.97 -1.44
C THR A 3 4.53 10.67 -0.87
N CYS A 4 5.85 10.50 -0.92
CA CYS A 4 6.58 9.35 -0.39
C CYS A 4 7.69 9.83 0.55
N PRO A 5 7.37 10.23 1.79
CA PRO A 5 8.39 10.72 2.72
C PRO A 5 9.39 9.63 3.13
N GLY A 6 8.94 8.37 3.20
CA GLY A 6 9.80 7.21 3.50
C GLY A 6 10.54 6.62 2.30
N ALA A 7 10.61 7.31 1.16
CA ALA A 7 11.28 6.77 -0.02
C ALA A 7 12.75 6.44 0.26
N SER A 8 13.13 5.19 0.03
CA SER A 8 14.51 4.71 0.11
C SER A 8 15.35 5.16 -1.09
N ASP A 9 16.68 5.01 -0.99
CA ASP A 9 17.60 5.29 -2.10
C ASP A 9 17.31 4.43 -3.33
N TRP A 10 16.95 3.15 -3.11
CA TRP A 10 16.54 2.27 -4.21
C TRP A 10 15.24 2.75 -4.85
N CYS A 11 14.22 3.08 -4.04
CA CYS A 11 12.93 3.56 -4.53
C CYS A 11 13.09 4.85 -5.34
N ALA A 12 13.88 5.81 -4.87
CA ALA A 12 14.12 7.07 -5.57
C ALA A 12 14.69 6.90 -6.99
N LYS A 13 15.45 5.83 -7.24
CA LYS A 13 16.07 5.51 -8.53
C LYS A 13 15.21 4.62 -9.44
N ASN A 14 14.33 3.81 -8.85
CA ASN A 14 13.60 2.74 -9.55
C ASN A 14 12.07 2.91 -9.48
N CYS A 15 11.57 4.05 -8.98
CA CYS A 15 10.14 4.28 -8.84
C CYS A 15 9.46 4.38 -10.21
N TYR A 16 8.70 3.34 -10.58
CA TYR A 16 7.88 3.35 -11.79
C TYR A 16 6.82 4.48 -11.79
N ASN A 17 6.33 4.88 -10.62
CA ASN A 17 5.42 6.04 -10.47
C ASN A 17 6.14 7.39 -10.58
N GLY A 18 7.45 7.39 -10.39
CA GLY A 18 8.31 8.55 -10.56
C GLY A 18 8.83 8.69 -11.99
N ASP A 19 8.53 7.71 -12.86
CA ASP A 19 8.96 7.73 -14.23
C ASP A 19 8.28 8.88 -15.00
N THR A 20 9.10 9.74 -15.58
CA THR A 20 8.70 10.88 -16.41
C THR A 20 8.82 10.58 -17.89
N SER A 21 9.26 9.37 -18.27
CA SER A 21 9.38 8.92 -19.67
C SER A 21 8.05 8.93 -20.42
N GLY A 22 6.93 8.85 -19.70
CA GLY A 22 5.58 8.76 -20.26
C GLY A 22 5.17 7.34 -20.65
N GLU A 23 6.00 6.33 -20.39
CA GLU A 23 5.68 4.91 -20.68
C GLU A 23 4.58 4.35 -19.77
N VAL A 24 4.37 4.97 -18.59
CA VAL A 24 3.28 4.61 -17.69
C VAL A 24 2.18 5.67 -17.77
N ASP A 25 1.02 5.28 -18.33
CA ASP A 25 -0.17 6.13 -18.45
C ASP A 25 -0.85 6.33 -17.08
N PHE A 26 -0.24 7.19 -16.27
CA PHE A 26 -0.90 7.74 -15.09
C PHE A 26 -1.69 8.97 -15.48
N ASN A 27 -2.97 9.01 -15.08
CA ASN A 27 -3.75 10.24 -15.12
C ASN A 27 -3.24 11.22 -14.05
N ARG A 28 -2.09 11.84 -14.32
CA ARG A 28 -1.38 12.79 -13.45
C ARG A 28 -2.28 13.94 -12.99
N PRO A 29 -3.16 14.53 -13.83
CA PRO A 29 -4.11 15.55 -13.38
C PRO A 29 -5.01 15.09 -12.24
N LEU A 30 -5.61 13.89 -12.35
CA LEU A 30 -6.44 13.33 -11.28
C LEU A 30 -5.62 13.05 -10.01
N TRP A 31 -4.39 12.55 -10.18
CA TRP A 31 -3.51 12.31 -9.05
C TRP A 31 -3.19 13.60 -8.28
N PHE A 32 -2.81 14.68 -8.96
CA PHE A 32 -2.52 15.96 -8.32
C PHE A 32 -3.78 16.57 -7.67
N ALA A 33 -4.95 16.39 -8.27
CA ALA A 33 -6.20 16.82 -7.66
C ALA A 33 -6.49 16.07 -6.35
N ASN A 34 -6.34 14.74 -6.36
CA ASN A 34 -6.52 13.90 -5.19
C ASN A 34 -5.49 14.20 -4.09
N GLU A 35 -4.22 14.41 -4.45
CA GLU A 35 -3.18 14.83 -3.50
C GLU A 35 -3.57 16.16 -2.84
N ARG A 36 -3.98 17.15 -3.65
CA ARG A 36 -4.38 18.46 -3.15
C ARG A 36 -5.56 18.34 -2.18
N HIS A 37 -6.60 17.59 -2.54
CA HIS A 37 -7.72 17.33 -1.64
C HIS A 37 -7.28 16.65 -0.35
N ALA A 38 -6.44 15.63 -0.42
CA ALA A 38 -5.92 14.95 0.76
C ALA A 38 -5.10 15.88 1.69
N ARG A 39 -4.49 16.94 1.16
CA ARG A 39 -3.75 17.93 1.96
C ARG A 39 -4.65 19.03 2.54
N GLU A 40 -5.53 19.58 1.70
CA GLU A 40 -6.33 20.76 2.02
C GLU A 40 -7.62 20.38 2.75
N ASP A 41 -8.31 19.34 2.30
CA ASP A 41 -9.62 18.88 2.80
C ASP A 41 -9.72 17.34 2.82
N PRO A 42 -8.97 16.65 3.70
CA PRO A 42 -9.03 15.20 3.84
C PRO A 42 -10.43 14.70 4.25
N GLU A 43 -11.19 15.47 5.02
CA GLU A 43 -12.56 15.10 5.40
C GLU A 43 -13.50 15.09 4.20
N GLY A 44 -13.42 16.12 3.34
CA GLY A 44 -14.14 16.16 2.08
C GLY A 44 -13.77 15.01 1.16
N LEU A 45 -12.48 14.71 1.03
CA LEU A 45 -12.03 13.55 0.26
C LEU A 45 -12.58 12.23 0.84
N GLY A 46 -12.55 12.07 2.17
CA GLY A 46 -13.10 10.89 2.84
C GLY A 46 -14.59 10.69 2.57
N ARG A 47 -15.38 11.76 2.62
CA ARG A 47 -16.81 11.72 2.25
C ARG A 47 -17.02 11.27 0.79
N LEU A 48 -16.21 11.78 -0.14
CA LEU A 48 -16.30 11.40 -1.55
C LEU A 48 -15.95 9.92 -1.76
N LEU A 49 -14.91 9.42 -1.07
CA LEU A 49 -14.51 8.02 -1.14
C LEU A 49 -15.58 7.09 -0.56
N LEU A 50 -16.25 7.47 0.53
CA LEU A 50 -17.38 6.71 1.09
C LEU A 50 -18.55 6.61 0.10
N LEU A 51 -18.86 7.69 -0.61
CA LEU A 51 -19.90 7.67 -1.66
C LEU A 51 -19.50 6.74 -2.83
N GLN A 52 -18.24 6.79 -3.26
CA GLN A 52 -17.73 5.91 -4.32
C GLN A 52 -17.75 4.44 -3.90
N LEU A 53 -17.37 4.13 -2.66
CA LEU A 53 -17.44 2.79 -2.10
C LEU A 53 -18.88 2.27 -2.06
N ALA A 54 -19.83 3.09 -1.60
CA ALA A 54 -21.23 2.74 -1.56
C ALA A 54 -21.78 2.47 -2.96
N ASP A 55 -21.36 3.25 -3.96
CA ASP A 55 -21.78 3.04 -5.35
C ASP A 55 -21.19 1.75 -5.94
N ALA A 56 -19.88 1.52 -5.77
CA ALA A 56 -19.19 0.31 -6.22
C ALA A 56 -19.79 -0.96 -5.58
N ALA A 57 -20.22 -0.87 -4.32
CA ALA A 57 -20.84 -1.99 -3.61
C ALA A 57 -22.21 -2.41 -4.19
N LYS A 58 -22.95 -1.52 -4.86
CA LYS A 58 -24.26 -1.84 -5.47
C LYS A 58 -24.17 -2.92 -6.54
N SER A 59 -23.03 -2.97 -7.24
CA SER A 59 -22.79 -3.90 -8.35
C SER A 59 -21.99 -5.14 -7.91
N ALA A 60 -21.56 -5.22 -6.65
CA ALA A 60 -20.77 -6.32 -6.13
C ALA A 60 -21.66 -7.41 -5.52
N THR A 61 -21.29 -8.68 -5.69
CA THR A 61 -21.97 -9.83 -5.07
C THR A 61 -20.94 -10.79 -4.46
N PRO A 62 -20.82 -10.87 -3.11
CA PRO A 62 -21.52 -10.06 -2.11
C PRO A 62 -21.15 -8.56 -2.22
N PRO A 63 -21.91 -7.64 -1.60
CA PRO A 63 -21.67 -6.19 -1.66
C PRO A 63 -20.44 -5.75 -0.84
N VAL A 64 -19.28 -6.33 -1.18
CA VAL A 64 -17.99 -6.13 -0.54
C VAL A 64 -17.02 -5.64 -1.59
N VAL A 65 -16.44 -4.46 -1.35
CA VAL A 65 -15.41 -3.86 -2.18
C VAL A 65 -14.06 -4.08 -1.51
N ALA A 66 -13.03 -4.34 -2.32
CA ALA A 66 -11.64 -4.36 -1.89
C ALA A 66 -10.92 -3.13 -2.47
N VAL A 67 -10.24 -2.36 -1.62
CA VAL A 67 -9.54 -1.13 -2.01
C VAL A 67 -8.04 -1.24 -1.75
N ARG A 68 -7.25 -1.15 -2.82
CA ARG A 68 -5.82 -0.87 -2.73
C ARG A 68 -5.65 0.62 -2.46
N VAL A 69 -5.26 0.96 -1.24
CA VAL A 69 -4.95 2.34 -0.89
C VAL A 69 -3.68 2.73 -1.66
N HIS A 70 -3.81 3.79 -2.46
CA HIS A 70 -2.85 4.34 -3.43
C HIS A 70 -2.25 3.35 -4.46
N SER A 71 -2.53 3.58 -5.75
CA SER A 71 -1.78 2.97 -6.87
C SER A 71 -0.43 3.65 -7.09
N SER A 72 -0.31 4.91 -6.68
CA SER A 72 0.90 5.72 -6.72
C SER A 72 0.98 6.72 -5.56
N GLY A 73 2.20 7.01 -5.11
CA GLY A 73 2.45 7.76 -3.87
C GLY A 73 2.51 6.84 -2.64
N ASP A 74 2.48 7.45 -1.46
CA ASP A 74 2.47 6.81 -0.15
C ASP A 74 1.65 7.65 0.83
N PHE A 75 1.51 7.19 2.08
CA PHE A 75 1.05 8.04 3.17
C PHE A 75 2.06 9.17 3.40
N PHE A 76 1.59 10.42 3.50
CA PHE A 76 2.47 11.59 3.62
C PHE A 76 2.19 12.48 4.84
N GLY A 77 1.32 12.05 5.75
CA GLY A 77 1.08 12.72 7.03
C GLY A 77 -0.10 12.15 7.81
N ASP A 78 -0.15 12.45 9.11
CA ASP A 78 -1.08 11.84 10.06
C ASP A 78 -2.54 12.10 9.73
N ARG A 79 -2.88 13.30 9.25
CA ARG A 79 -4.25 13.63 8.80
C ARG A 79 -4.72 12.72 7.67
N TYR A 80 -3.83 12.34 6.77
CA TYR A 80 -4.17 11.45 5.67
C TYR A 80 -4.30 9.99 6.13
N VAL A 81 -3.47 9.55 7.08
CA VAL A 81 -3.61 8.25 7.72
C VAL A 81 -4.92 8.16 8.50
N ALA A 82 -5.25 9.18 9.30
CA ALA A 82 -6.49 9.27 10.05
C ALA A 82 -7.73 9.25 9.15
N MET A 83 -7.70 9.95 8.01
CA MET A 83 -8.77 9.88 7.01
C MET A 83 -9.05 8.43 6.56
N TRP A 84 -8.01 7.66 6.25
CA TRP A 84 -8.18 6.25 5.86
C TRP A 84 -8.66 5.36 7.00
N ARG A 85 -8.22 5.63 8.23
CA ARG A 85 -8.74 4.96 9.43
C ARG A 85 -10.24 5.22 9.58
N ASP A 86 -10.67 6.47 9.49
CA ASP A 86 -12.07 6.85 9.66
C ASP A 86 -12.95 6.26 8.54
N ILE A 87 -12.44 6.18 7.31
CA ILE A 87 -13.12 5.47 6.20
C ILE A 87 -13.27 3.98 6.54
N ALA A 88 -12.19 3.31 6.94
CA ALA A 88 -12.21 1.87 7.21
C ALA A 88 -13.15 1.52 8.38
N ASP A 89 -13.25 2.40 9.39
CA ASP A 89 -14.16 2.25 10.53
C ASP A 89 -15.62 2.42 10.12
N ALA A 90 -15.91 3.38 9.24
CA ALA A 90 -17.26 3.64 8.74
C ALA A 90 -17.82 2.52 7.84
N VAL A 91 -16.96 1.70 7.23
CA VAL A 91 -17.36 0.60 6.33
C VAL A 91 -16.64 -0.73 6.67
N PRO A 92 -16.92 -1.33 7.83
CA PRO A 92 -16.20 -2.50 8.33
C PRO A 92 -16.35 -3.75 7.44
N GLN A 93 -17.36 -3.77 6.56
CA GLN A 93 -17.59 -4.85 5.59
C GLN A 93 -16.64 -4.82 4.38
N HIS A 94 -16.00 -3.67 4.10
CA HIS A 94 -15.06 -3.52 2.98
C HIS A 94 -13.63 -3.79 3.42
N LEU A 95 -12.78 -4.24 2.49
CA LEU A 95 -11.41 -4.63 2.77
C LEU A 95 -10.43 -3.62 2.17
N PHE A 96 -9.44 -3.21 2.95
CA PHE A 96 -8.42 -2.26 2.53
C PHE A 96 -7.05 -2.90 2.62
N TRP A 97 -6.14 -2.55 1.71
CA TRP A 97 -4.73 -2.89 1.86
C TRP A 97 -3.83 -1.84 1.24
N ALA A 98 -2.61 -1.71 1.79
CA ALA A 98 -1.61 -0.81 1.27
C ALA A 98 -0.19 -1.33 1.54
N TYR A 99 0.75 -0.87 0.72
CA TYR A 99 2.19 -1.06 0.92
C TYR A 99 2.81 0.31 1.15
N THR A 100 3.38 0.55 2.33
CA THR A 100 3.91 1.88 2.69
C THR A 100 5.39 1.78 3.00
N ARG A 101 6.18 2.80 2.63
CA ARG A 101 7.54 3.02 3.16
C ARG A 101 7.56 4.07 4.27
N SER A 102 6.45 4.78 4.48
CA SER A 102 6.33 5.81 5.51
C SER A 102 6.41 5.27 6.94
N TRP A 103 6.39 3.95 7.14
CA TRP A 103 6.80 3.34 8.42
C TRP A 103 8.24 3.70 8.81
N ALA A 104 9.11 4.03 7.84
CA ALA A 104 10.47 4.48 8.11
C ALA A 104 10.54 5.91 8.68
N ILE A 105 9.40 6.62 8.78
CA ILE A 105 9.30 7.96 9.34
C ILE A 105 8.78 7.86 10.79
N PRO A 106 9.62 8.11 11.81
CA PRO A 106 9.25 7.89 13.21
C PRO A 106 7.98 8.64 13.63
N GLY A 107 7.77 9.86 13.11
CA GLY A 107 6.58 10.65 13.42
C GLY A 107 5.27 10.06 12.90
N MET A 108 5.32 9.22 11.86
CA MET A 108 4.13 8.62 11.24
C MET A 108 3.81 7.23 11.80
N LEU A 109 4.79 6.56 12.44
CA LEU A 109 4.63 5.20 12.95
C LEU A 109 3.41 5.03 13.87
N PRO A 110 3.12 5.92 14.84
CA PRO A 110 1.96 5.75 15.71
C PRO A 110 0.63 5.68 14.95
N ALA A 111 0.41 6.60 14.01
CA ALA A 111 -0.82 6.63 13.22
C ALA A 111 -0.94 5.41 12.29
N LEU A 112 0.18 4.97 11.70
CA LEU A 112 0.20 3.77 10.85
C LEU A 112 0.01 2.49 11.66
N ASP A 113 0.53 2.44 12.89
CA ASP A 113 0.31 1.35 13.84
C ASP A 113 -1.16 1.25 14.24
N GLU A 114 -1.85 2.36 14.48
CA GLU A 114 -3.31 2.34 14.70
C GLU A 114 -4.04 1.78 13.47
N LEU A 115 -3.71 2.28 12.27
CA LEU A 115 -4.38 1.88 11.03
C LEU A 115 -4.23 0.37 10.75
N ARG A 116 -3.04 -0.19 10.94
CA ARG A 116 -2.80 -1.62 10.67
C ARG A 116 -3.47 -2.58 11.65
N GLN A 117 -3.89 -2.09 12.81
CA GLN A 117 -4.60 -2.92 13.81
C GLN A 117 -6.09 -3.05 13.49
N MET A 118 -6.60 -2.30 12.51
CA MET A 118 -7.98 -2.42 12.09
C MET A 118 -8.27 -3.77 11.46
N PRO A 119 -9.39 -4.43 11.81
CA PRO A 119 -9.69 -5.79 11.37
C PRO A 119 -9.89 -5.92 9.84
N ASN A 120 -10.24 -4.82 9.18
CA ASN A 120 -10.51 -4.75 7.74
C ASN A 120 -9.42 -4.00 6.95
N PHE A 121 -8.27 -3.70 7.57
CA PHE A 121 -7.15 -3.02 6.92
C PHE A 121 -5.87 -3.84 7.01
N GLN A 122 -5.26 -4.13 5.86
CA GLN A 122 -3.99 -4.85 5.77
C GLN A 122 -2.88 -3.90 5.32
N LEU A 123 -2.08 -3.43 6.28
CA LEU A 123 -0.96 -2.54 6.00
C LEU A 123 0.37 -3.32 6.04
N PHE A 124 1.15 -3.18 4.98
CA PHE A 124 2.45 -3.82 4.85
C PHE A 124 3.56 -2.77 4.89
N ALA A 125 4.62 -3.10 5.62
CA ALA A 125 5.89 -2.41 5.50
C ALA A 125 6.51 -2.79 4.15
N SER A 126 6.56 -1.83 3.24
CA SER A 126 7.27 -1.96 1.98
C SER A 126 8.76 -1.74 2.22
N VAL A 127 9.57 -2.70 1.81
CA VAL A 127 11.01 -2.71 2.04
C VAL A 127 11.76 -3.06 0.76
N ASP A 128 13.01 -2.63 0.71
CA ASP A 128 14.02 -3.06 -0.24
C ASP A 128 15.36 -3.22 0.48
N HIS A 129 16.40 -3.60 -0.25
CA HIS A 129 17.72 -3.91 0.32
C HIS A 129 18.46 -2.69 0.92
N THR A 130 17.97 -1.47 0.68
CA THR A 130 18.57 -0.24 1.23
C THR A 130 17.90 0.23 2.52
N MET A 131 16.84 -0.45 2.96
CA MET A 131 16.09 -0.12 4.17
C MET A 131 16.46 -1.05 5.33
N GLY A 132 16.27 -0.56 6.56
CA GLY A 132 16.30 -1.41 7.75
C GLY A 132 15.07 -2.31 7.86
N ASP A 133 15.00 -3.08 8.94
CA ASP A 133 13.81 -3.86 9.24
C ASP A 133 12.70 -2.98 9.83
N PRO A 134 11.43 -3.21 9.46
CA PRO A 134 10.30 -2.54 10.08
C PRO A 134 10.07 -3.07 11.51
N PRO A 135 9.29 -2.34 12.34
CA PRO A 135 8.96 -2.78 13.69
C PRO A 135 8.32 -4.18 13.74
N ASP A 136 8.44 -4.84 14.88
CA ASP A 136 7.87 -6.17 15.10
C ASP A 136 6.35 -6.20 14.88
N GLY A 137 5.87 -7.32 14.33
CA GLY A 137 4.46 -7.53 14.01
C GLY A 137 4.00 -6.92 12.69
N TRP A 138 4.85 -6.18 11.98
CA TRP A 138 4.55 -5.71 10.62
C TRP A 138 4.71 -6.83 9.59
N ARG A 139 3.67 -7.05 8.79
CA ARG A 139 3.79 -7.79 7.52
C ARG A 139 4.65 -7.00 6.56
N VAL A 140 5.45 -7.69 5.73
CA VAL A 140 6.32 -7.03 4.76
C VAL A 140 5.90 -7.34 3.33
N SER A 141 5.97 -6.30 2.51
CA SER A 141 6.12 -6.42 1.06
C SER A 141 7.57 -6.10 0.69
N ARG A 142 8.29 -7.06 0.14
CA ARG A 142 9.69 -6.90 -0.24
C ARG A 142 9.80 -6.76 -1.75
N VAL A 143 10.49 -5.72 -2.20
CA VAL A 143 10.92 -5.65 -3.60
C VAL A 143 12.25 -6.37 -3.73
N ARG A 144 12.31 -7.33 -4.64
CA ARG A 144 13.50 -8.11 -4.99
C ARG A 144 13.90 -7.76 -6.41
N ASP A 145 15.15 -7.32 -6.57
CA ASP A 145 15.74 -7.11 -7.88
C ASP A 145 16.78 -8.22 -8.12
N PRO A 146 16.48 -9.22 -8.96
CA PRO A 146 17.38 -10.35 -9.20
C PRO A 146 18.71 -9.94 -9.83
N ARG A 147 18.82 -8.71 -10.35
CA ARG A 147 20.06 -8.14 -10.91
C ARG A 147 20.96 -7.54 -9.84
N THR A 148 20.46 -7.34 -8.62
CA THR A 148 21.20 -6.73 -7.52
C THR A 148 21.57 -7.79 -6.46
N PRO A 149 22.88 -8.08 -6.27
CA PRO A 149 23.34 -9.00 -5.23
C PRO A 149 22.86 -8.57 -3.84
N GLY A 150 22.38 -9.52 -3.03
CA GLY A 150 21.93 -9.25 -1.65
C GLY A 150 20.45 -8.91 -1.49
N THR A 151 19.68 -8.75 -2.57
CA THR A 151 18.21 -8.62 -2.49
C THR A 151 17.49 -9.94 -2.17
N ASP A 152 18.20 -11.06 -2.34
CA ASP A 152 17.75 -12.43 -2.06
C ASP A 152 17.82 -12.79 -0.58
N ALA A 153 18.57 -12.01 0.21
CA ALA A 153 18.74 -12.28 1.62
C ALA A 153 17.40 -12.06 2.33
N GLU A 154 16.78 -13.16 2.76
CA GLU A 154 15.80 -13.10 3.84
C GLU A 154 16.47 -12.31 4.97
N GLY A 155 15.95 -11.10 5.26
CA GLY A 155 16.42 -10.33 6.40
C GLY A 155 16.31 -11.16 7.69
N PRO A 156 16.89 -10.71 8.81
CA PRO A 156 17.01 -11.49 10.06
C PRO A 156 15.67 -11.82 10.76
N ARG A 157 14.52 -11.59 10.09
CA ARG A 157 13.19 -11.78 10.65
C ARG A 157 12.85 -13.27 10.80
N PRO A 158 11.97 -13.63 11.75
CA PRO A 158 11.50 -15.00 11.92
C PRO A 158 11.00 -15.56 10.59
N LYS A 159 11.13 -16.88 10.38
CA LYS A 159 10.63 -17.59 9.18
C LYS A 159 9.10 -17.51 9.09
N VAL A 160 8.58 -16.36 8.69
CA VAL A 160 7.20 -16.16 8.29
C VAL A 160 7.05 -16.66 6.86
N ARG A 161 5.87 -17.18 6.53
CA ARG A 161 5.56 -17.62 5.17
C ARG A 161 5.77 -16.44 4.20
N GLN A 162 6.70 -16.57 3.27
CA GLN A 162 6.88 -15.61 2.17
C GLN A 162 6.28 -16.19 0.89
N ILE A 163 5.57 -15.36 0.12
CA ILE A 163 5.08 -15.75 -1.20
C ILE A 163 5.55 -14.75 -2.25
N ALA A 164 5.99 -15.22 -3.42
CA ALA A 164 6.09 -14.36 -4.59
C ALA A 164 4.68 -14.00 -5.07
N CYS A 165 4.43 -12.72 -5.38
CA CYS A 165 3.12 -12.21 -5.78
C CYS A 165 2.60 -12.94 -7.02
N PRO A 166 1.51 -13.75 -6.90
CA PRO A 166 1.02 -14.54 -8.03
C PRO A 166 0.61 -13.73 -9.26
N GLU A 167 0.16 -12.49 -9.06
CA GLU A 167 -0.24 -11.58 -10.15
C GLU A 167 0.93 -11.25 -11.09
N GLU A 168 2.18 -11.27 -10.62
CA GLU A 168 3.36 -10.94 -11.45
C GLU A 168 3.70 -12.05 -12.46
N TYR A 169 3.30 -13.30 -12.21
CA TYR A 169 3.81 -14.44 -12.98
C TYR A 169 2.77 -15.51 -13.33
N ARG A 170 1.51 -15.39 -12.86
CA ARG A 170 0.43 -16.32 -13.20
C ARG A 170 -0.64 -15.62 -14.01
N GLU A 171 -0.79 -16.07 -15.25
CA GLU A 171 -1.86 -15.60 -16.13
C GLU A 171 -3.24 -15.82 -15.49
N GLY A 172 -4.10 -14.82 -15.61
CA GLY A 172 -5.48 -14.86 -15.12
C GLY A 172 -5.62 -14.79 -13.59
N ILE A 173 -4.53 -14.58 -12.83
CA ILE A 173 -4.59 -14.34 -11.38
C ILE A 173 -4.50 -12.85 -11.09
N ASP A 174 -5.53 -12.32 -10.44
CA ASP A 174 -5.57 -10.95 -9.93
C ASP A 174 -5.63 -10.94 -8.39
N CYS A 175 -5.57 -9.74 -7.80
CA CYS A 175 -5.69 -9.55 -6.36
C CYS A 175 -7.01 -10.09 -5.78
N ALA A 176 -8.13 -10.00 -6.53
CA ALA A 176 -9.45 -10.44 -6.08
C ALA A 176 -9.56 -11.98 -5.98
N LYS A 177 -8.86 -12.71 -6.87
CA LYS A 177 -8.74 -14.17 -6.84
C LYS A 177 -7.71 -14.62 -5.80
N CYS A 178 -6.55 -13.97 -5.73
CA CYS A 178 -5.45 -14.35 -4.84
C CYS A 178 -5.77 -14.10 -3.35
N ARG A 179 -6.32 -12.91 -3.05
CA ARG A 179 -6.74 -12.47 -1.71
C ARG A 179 -5.67 -12.47 -0.62
N PHE A 180 -4.38 -12.71 -0.93
CA PHE A 180 -3.33 -12.82 0.09
C PHE A 180 -3.11 -11.52 0.87
N CYS A 181 -3.10 -10.39 0.16
CA CYS A 181 -2.91 -9.07 0.77
C CYS A 181 -4.21 -8.48 1.31
N LEU A 182 -5.36 -9.02 0.92
CA LEU A 182 -6.69 -8.54 1.35
C LEU A 182 -7.10 -9.07 2.72
N LEU A 183 -6.69 -10.30 3.03
CA LEU A 183 -7.14 -11.00 4.23
C LEU A 183 -6.09 -10.87 5.35
N PRO A 184 -6.52 -10.95 6.63
CA PRO A 184 -5.64 -10.98 7.79
C PRO A 184 -4.92 -12.32 7.89
N ARG A 185 -4.04 -12.58 6.92
CA ARG A 185 -3.18 -13.76 6.86
C ARG A 185 -1.81 -13.42 7.43
N ILE A 186 -1.20 -14.39 8.08
CA ILE A 186 0.22 -14.32 8.45
C ILE A 186 1.07 -14.58 7.20
N GLY A 187 2.01 -13.68 6.93
CA GLY A 187 3.01 -13.85 5.89
C GLY A 187 3.35 -12.57 5.13
N ASP A 188 4.49 -12.64 4.47
CA ASP A 188 5.07 -11.58 3.66
C ASP A 188 4.86 -11.85 2.17
N VAL A 189 4.90 -10.80 1.36
CA VAL A 189 4.82 -10.87 -0.10
C VAL A 189 6.10 -10.33 -0.73
N ILE A 190 6.57 -10.99 -1.78
CA ILE A 190 7.74 -10.59 -2.57
C ILE A 190 7.24 -10.14 -3.94
N PHE A 191 7.72 -8.98 -4.37
CA PHE A 191 7.54 -8.43 -5.70
C PHE A 191 8.88 -8.47 -6.43
N ASN A 192 8.93 -9.08 -7.62
CA ASN A 192 10.15 -9.17 -8.41
C ASN A 192 10.18 -8.06 -9.45
N VAL A 193 11.27 -7.32 -9.51
CA VAL A 193 11.49 -6.33 -10.56
C VAL A 193 11.68 -7.07 -11.89
N HIS A 194 10.89 -6.69 -12.90
CA HIS A 194 10.87 -7.26 -14.24
C HIS A 194 11.22 -6.21 -15.29
#